data_AF-M3DYC4-F1
#
_entry.id   AF-M3DYC4-F1
#
_cell.length_a   1.000
_cell.length_b   1.000
_cell.length_c   1.000
_cell.angle_alpha   90.00
_cell.angle_beta   90.00
_cell.angle_gamma   90.00
#
_symmetry.space_group_name_H-M   'P 1'
#
loop_
_entity.id
_entity.type
_entity.pdbx_description
1 polymer ?
#
loop_
_entity_poly.entity_id
_entity_poly.type
_entity_poly.pdbx_seq_one_letter_code
_entity_poly.pdbx_strand_id
1 'polypeptide(L)'
;MTDAPEDAMTRTARDLLKTITAELAPDPRSNPLVPLIAAGRADREVLAALALEQMRVIPADRRAFLHLAVRSSAEPEADAYFTALADGEAIAQRRLPAFAAACGIDETRAAAYTPLPGCQAYPAYVAWLALNAAPADAVLAVAANFSAWGGYCATIAGALRTHYGFDDEACAFFDFFAEPAPDLDRTAERAVQAALDAGRLDESRARDHGHLLQSYEALFWRTLERPA
;
A
#
# COMPACT_ATOMS: atom_id res chain seq x y z
N MET A 1 6.14 52.06 -8.58
CA MET A 1 6.96 51.25 -7.65
C MET A 1 6.11 50.04 -7.35
N THR A 2 6.43 48.94 -8.02
CA THR A 2 5.56 47.77 -8.18
C THR A 2 5.56 46.96 -6.90
N ASP A 3 4.37 46.76 -6.33
CA ASP A 3 4.13 45.84 -5.23
C ASP A 3 4.28 44.41 -5.77
N ALA A 4 5.22 43.65 -5.23
CA ALA A 4 5.34 42.22 -5.48
C ALA A 4 4.66 41.48 -4.30
N PRO A 5 3.82 40.46 -4.54
CA PRO A 5 3.28 39.66 -3.46
C PRO A 5 4.35 38.64 -3.06
N GLU A 6 5.14 38.95 -2.05
CA GLU A 6 6.11 38.04 -1.45
C GLU A 6 5.42 37.21 -0.35
N ASP A 7 4.56 36.28 -0.78
CA ASP A 7 4.05 35.22 0.09
C ASP A 7 4.09 33.88 -0.66
N ALA A 8 5.25 33.60 -1.29
CA ALA A 8 5.61 32.26 -1.70
C ALA A 8 6.17 31.54 -0.46
N MET A 9 5.28 31.13 0.46
CA MET A 9 5.67 30.14 1.46
C MET A 9 6.25 28.94 0.72
N THR A 10 7.54 28.64 0.90
CA THR A 10 8.18 27.44 0.38
C THR A 10 7.37 26.22 0.86
N ARG A 11 6.59 25.61 -0.03
CA ARG A 11 5.75 24.44 0.30
C ARG A 11 6.67 23.31 0.76
N THR A 12 6.48 22.84 2.00
CA THR A 12 7.31 21.79 2.58
C THR A 12 6.92 20.41 2.04
N ALA A 13 7.83 19.43 2.10
CA ALA A 13 7.52 18.04 1.77
C ALA A 13 6.33 17.50 2.58
N ARG A 14 6.22 17.90 3.85
CA ARG A 14 5.09 17.54 4.72
C ARG A 14 3.77 18.09 4.19
N ASP A 15 3.75 19.36 3.79
CA ASP A 15 2.54 19.98 3.23
C ASP A 15 2.13 19.32 1.92
N LEU A 16 3.12 18.97 1.08
CA LEU A 16 2.88 18.27 -0.18
C LEU A 16 2.31 16.87 0.04
N LEU A 17 2.93 16.07 0.90
CA LEU A 17 2.44 14.73 1.28
C LEU A 17 1.02 14.82 1.83
N LYS A 18 0.77 15.72 2.78
CA LYS A 18 -0.57 15.92 3.34
C LYS A 18 -1.60 16.28 2.27
N THR A 19 -1.24 17.16 1.34
CA THR A 19 -2.11 17.60 0.25
C THR A 19 -2.44 16.44 -0.68
N ILE A 20 -1.43 15.74 -1.19
CA ILE A 20 -1.62 14.64 -2.15
C ILE A 20 -2.34 13.45 -1.49
N THR A 21 -2.03 13.12 -0.24
CA THR A 21 -2.76 12.09 0.51
C THR A 21 -4.25 12.44 0.64
N ALA A 22 -4.59 13.70 0.87
CA ALA A 22 -5.99 14.14 0.91
C ALA A 22 -6.66 14.14 -0.48
N GLU A 23 -5.94 14.55 -1.53
CA GLU A 23 -6.42 14.54 -2.92
C GLU A 23 -6.69 13.11 -3.42
N LEU A 24 -5.82 12.16 -3.07
CA LEU A 24 -5.88 10.76 -3.49
C LEU A 24 -6.60 9.85 -2.49
N ALA A 25 -7.21 10.42 -1.44
CA ALA A 25 -7.94 9.63 -0.47
C ALA A 25 -9.03 8.81 -1.18
N PRO A 26 -9.15 7.49 -0.89
CA PRO A 26 -10.17 6.65 -1.52
C PRO A 26 -11.57 7.22 -1.38
N ASP A 27 -12.40 7.11 -2.42
CA ASP A 27 -13.85 7.19 -2.23
C ASP A 27 -14.24 6.09 -1.23
N PRO A 28 -14.87 6.40 -0.09
CA PRO A 28 -15.28 5.39 0.89
C PRO A 28 -16.17 4.28 0.30
N ARG A 29 -16.79 4.52 -0.86
CA ARG A 29 -17.63 3.56 -1.60
C ARG A 29 -16.84 2.68 -2.58
N SER A 30 -15.56 2.97 -2.83
CA SER A 30 -14.75 2.22 -3.80
C SER A 30 -14.30 0.85 -3.28
N ASN A 31 -14.37 0.63 -1.96
CA ASN A 31 -14.09 -0.66 -1.33
C ASN A 31 -15.39 -1.33 -0.86
N PRO A 32 -16.00 -2.22 -1.66
CA PRO A 32 -17.24 -2.89 -1.29
C PRO A 32 -17.05 -3.98 -0.23
N LEU A 33 -15.81 -4.50 -0.09
CA LEU A 33 -15.56 -5.70 0.70
C LEU A 33 -15.32 -5.41 2.18
N VAL A 34 -14.51 -4.39 2.52
CA VAL A 34 -14.19 -4.09 3.92
C VAL A 34 -15.44 -3.84 4.78
N PRO A 35 -16.48 -3.12 4.32
CA PRO A 35 -17.73 -2.99 5.05
C PRO A 35 -18.49 -4.33 5.26
N LEU A 36 -18.36 -5.29 4.35
CA LEU A 36 -18.94 -6.63 4.51
C LEU A 36 -18.18 -7.43 5.56
N ILE A 37 -16.84 -7.38 5.54
CA ILE A 37 -16.00 -8.00 6.57
C ILE A 37 -16.32 -7.39 7.94
N ALA A 38 -16.36 -6.06 8.03
CA ALA A 38 -16.68 -5.31 9.25
C ALA A 38 -18.03 -5.71 9.87
N ALA A 39 -19.01 -6.04 9.03
CA ALA A 39 -20.34 -6.48 9.47
C ALA A 39 -20.44 -8.01 9.70
N GLY A 40 -19.35 -8.78 9.54
CA GLY A 40 -19.37 -10.24 9.59
C GLY A 40 -20.17 -10.91 8.47
N ARG A 41 -20.36 -10.21 7.35
CA ARG A 41 -21.20 -10.65 6.21
C ARG A 41 -20.40 -11.13 5.00
N ALA A 42 -19.07 -10.96 5.01
CA ALA A 42 -18.22 -11.54 3.96
C ALA A 42 -18.11 -13.06 4.16
N ASP A 43 -18.16 -13.82 3.06
CA ASP A 43 -17.94 -15.27 3.10
C ASP A 43 -16.49 -15.58 3.53
N ARG A 44 -16.28 -16.69 4.25
CA ARG A 44 -14.94 -17.17 4.59
C ARG A 44 -14.13 -17.52 3.36
N GLU A 45 -14.77 -17.92 2.27
CA GLU A 45 -14.10 -18.14 0.98
C GLU A 45 -13.53 -16.84 0.40
N VAL A 46 -14.15 -15.68 0.66
CA VAL A 46 -13.59 -14.38 0.28
C VAL A 46 -12.36 -14.05 1.12
N LEU A 47 -12.37 -14.38 2.41
CA LEU A 47 -11.18 -14.21 3.29
C LEU A 47 -10.04 -15.14 2.85
N ALA A 48 -10.35 -16.37 2.47
CA ALA A 48 -9.41 -17.32 1.88
C ALA A 48 -8.81 -16.79 0.58
N ALA A 49 -9.63 -16.23 -0.33
CA ALA A 49 -9.14 -15.59 -1.54
C ALA A 49 -8.23 -14.38 -1.23
N LEU A 50 -8.62 -13.53 -0.26
CA LEU A 50 -7.77 -12.43 0.21
C LEU A 50 -6.41 -12.93 0.70
N ALA A 51 -6.36 -14.00 1.50
CA ALA A 51 -5.10 -14.59 1.96
C ALA A 51 -4.23 -15.07 0.79
N LEU A 52 -4.83 -15.80 -0.16
CA LEU A 52 -4.15 -16.35 -1.33
C LEU A 52 -3.60 -15.27 -2.27
N GLU A 53 -4.32 -14.16 -2.44
CA GLU A 53 -3.84 -13.02 -3.21
C GLU A 53 -2.68 -12.30 -2.50
N GLN A 54 -2.79 -12.09 -1.17
CA GLN A 54 -1.72 -11.48 -0.38
C GLN A 54 -0.43 -12.33 -0.39
N MET A 55 -0.53 -13.65 -0.48
CA MET A 55 0.63 -14.55 -0.63
C MET A 55 1.43 -14.29 -1.92
N ARG A 56 0.85 -13.56 -2.88
CA ARG A 56 1.47 -13.17 -4.16
C ARG A 56 1.82 -11.69 -4.20
N VAL A 57 0.96 -10.82 -3.68
CA VAL A 57 1.17 -9.35 -3.63
C VAL A 57 2.41 -9.02 -2.81
N ILE A 58 2.49 -9.49 -1.57
CA ILE A 58 3.58 -9.17 -0.62
C ILE A 58 4.98 -9.45 -1.21
N PRO A 59 5.29 -10.66 -1.73
CA PRO A 59 6.61 -10.90 -2.31
C PRO A 59 6.85 -10.13 -3.63
N ALA A 60 5.80 -9.78 -4.39
CA ALA A 60 5.93 -8.97 -5.59
C ALA A 60 6.30 -7.51 -5.24
N ASP A 61 5.58 -6.91 -4.30
CA ASP A 61 5.80 -5.54 -3.83
C ASP A 61 7.17 -5.42 -3.16
N ARG A 62 7.54 -6.39 -2.31
CA ARG A 62 8.88 -6.47 -1.73
C ARG A 62 9.99 -6.39 -2.79
N ARG A 63 9.86 -7.17 -3.86
CA ARG A 63 10.85 -7.19 -4.95
C ARG A 63 10.88 -5.86 -5.70
N ALA A 64 9.73 -5.25 -5.94
CA ALA A 64 9.63 -3.95 -6.59
C ALA A 64 10.29 -2.86 -5.73
N PHE A 65 10.04 -2.83 -4.42
CA PHE A 65 10.68 -1.88 -3.51
C PHE A 65 12.19 -2.08 -3.40
N LEU A 66 12.68 -3.33 -3.31
CA LEU A 66 14.13 -3.59 -3.38
C LEU A 66 14.75 -3.10 -4.68
N HIS A 67 14.05 -3.24 -5.81
CA HIS A 67 14.53 -2.73 -7.09
C HIS A 67 14.55 -1.20 -7.13
N LEU A 68 13.54 -0.54 -6.59
CA LEU A 68 13.49 0.92 -6.44
C LEU A 68 14.62 1.44 -5.54
N ALA A 69 14.93 0.74 -4.44
CA ALA A 69 16.05 1.07 -3.57
C ALA A 69 17.38 1.06 -4.35
N VAL A 70 17.65 -0.01 -5.12
CA VAL A 70 18.85 -0.10 -5.97
C VAL A 70 18.91 1.01 -7.02
N ARG A 71 17.78 1.31 -7.68
CA ARG A 71 17.67 2.42 -8.66
C ARG A 71 17.87 3.79 -8.01
N SER A 72 17.64 3.89 -6.70
CA SER A 72 17.81 5.10 -5.89
C SER A 72 19.17 5.19 -5.20
N SER A 73 20.15 4.35 -5.56
CA SER A 73 21.48 4.32 -4.90
C SER A 73 22.25 5.65 -4.90
N ALA A 74 21.94 6.58 -5.83
CA ALA A 74 22.49 7.94 -5.84
C ALA A 74 21.63 8.97 -5.08
N GLU A 75 20.51 8.54 -4.51
CA GLU A 75 19.50 9.32 -3.80
C GLU A 75 19.23 8.68 -2.41
N PRO A 76 20.11 8.90 -1.42
CA PRO A 76 20.12 8.12 -0.17
C PRO A 76 18.80 8.11 0.60
N GLU A 77 18.05 9.21 0.56
CA GLU A 77 16.75 9.30 1.25
C GLU A 77 15.68 8.45 0.57
N ALA A 78 15.65 8.41 -0.78
CA ALA A 78 14.74 7.55 -1.54
C ALA A 78 15.11 6.06 -1.39
N ASP A 79 16.41 5.73 -1.42
CA ASP A 79 16.90 4.39 -1.11
C ASP A 79 16.44 3.93 0.28
N ALA A 80 16.67 4.75 1.30
CA ALA A 80 16.26 4.46 2.68
C ALA A 80 14.75 4.23 2.80
N TYR A 81 13.93 5.04 2.10
CA TYR A 81 12.47 4.87 2.07
C TYR A 81 12.06 3.53 1.45
N PHE A 82 12.56 3.19 0.25
CA PHE A 82 12.20 1.94 -0.42
C PHE A 82 12.74 0.71 0.30
N THR A 83 13.92 0.80 0.91
CA THR A 83 14.47 -0.26 1.76
C THR A 83 13.55 -0.50 2.98
N ALA A 84 13.08 0.57 3.63
CA ALA A 84 12.15 0.45 4.75
C ALA A 84 10.81 -0.21 4.34
N LEU A 85 10.27 0.13 3.15
CA LEU A 85 9.09 -0.55 2.60
C LEU A 85 9.35 -2.05 2.38
N ALA A 86 10.47 -2.40 1.75
CA ALA A 86 10.83 -3.80 1.51
C ALA A 86 11.01 -4.62 2.79
N ASP A 87 11.53 -4.00 3.85
CA ASP A 87 11.65 -4.63 5.17
C ASP A 87 10.28 -4.83 5.83
N GLY A 88 9.36 -3.86 5.67
CA GLY A 88 7.96 -3.98 6.05
C GLY A 88 7.29 -5.18 5.37
N GLU A 89 7.42 -5.30 4.05
CA GLU A 89 6.90 -6.46 3.30
C GLU A 89 7.50 -7.79 3.79
N ALA A 90 8.78 -7.81 4.16
CA ALA A 90 9.41 -9.00 4.72
C ALA A 90 8.80 -9.41 6.07
N ILE A 91 8.39 -8.44 6.91
CA ILE A 91 7.67 -8.70 8.16
C ILE A 91 6.27 -9.22 7.87
N ALA A 92 5.52 -8.55 6.98
CA ALA A 92 4.18 -8.95 6.57
C ALA A 92 4.17 -10.40 6.03
N GLN A 93 5.15 -10.75 5.19
CA GLN A 93 5.32 -12.09 4.64
C GLN A 93 5.46 -13.18 5.72
N ARG A 94 6.09 -12.87 6.86
CA ARG A 94 6.23 -13.81 7.98
C ARG A 94 4.96 -13.97 8.81
N ARG A 95 4.09 -12.96 8.84
CA ARG A 95 2.83 -12.97 9.61
C ARG A 95 1.66 -13.54 8.84
N LEU A 96 1.67 -13.44 7.50
CA LEU A 96 0.60 -13.89 6.62
C LEU A 96 0.20 -15.38 6.75
N PRO A 97 1.11 -16.35 6.99
CA PRO A 97 0.74 -17.77 7.06
C PRO A 97 -0.33 -18.09 8.12
N ALA A 98 -0.33 -17.39 9.26
CA ALA A 98 -1.33 -17.62 10.31
C ALA A 98 -2.75 -17.23 9.86
N PHE A 99 -2.87 -16.09 9.17
CA PHE A 99 -4.14 -15.68 8.55
C PHE A 99 -4.61 -16.70 7.51
N ALA A 100 -3.71 -17.14 6.62
CA ALA A 100 -4.03 -18.13 5.59
C ALA A 100 -4.51 -19.46 6.21
N ALA A 101 -3.82 -19.95 7.24
CA ALA A 101 -4.21 -21.17 7.96
C ALA A 101 -5.59 -21.03 8.63
N ALA A 102 -5.89 -19.89 9.26
CA ALA A 102 -7.21 -19.62 9.85
C ALA A 102 -8.34 -19.57 8.80
N CYS A 103 -8.02 -19.23 7.55
CA CYS A 103 -8.91 -19.33 6.40
C CYS A 103 -9.01 -20.76 5.80
N GLY A 104 -8.33 -21.74 6.37
CA GLY A 104 -8.29 -23.11 5.85
C GLY A 104 -7.50 -23.24 4.55
N ILE A 105 -6.46 -22.41 4.37
CA ILE A 105 -5.50 -22.55 3.28
C ILE A 105 -4.35 -23.46 3.73
N ASP A 106 -4.23 -24.61 3.08
CA ASP A 106 -3.05 -25.46 3.14
C ASP A 106 -2.19 -25.30 1.87
N GLU A 107 -1.04 -25.99 1.83
CA GLU A 107 -0.13 -25.96 0.68
C GLU A 107 -0.80 -26.44 -0.61
N THR A 108 -1.71 -27.41 -0.53
CA THR A 108 -2.38 -27.98 -1.70
C THR A 108 -3.34 -26.96 -2.31
N ARG A 109 -4.16 -26.31 -1.47
CA ARG A 109 -5.08 -25.26 -1.89
C ARG A 109 -4.34 -24.03 -2.39
N ALA A 110 -3.24 -23.65 -1.74
CA ALA A 110 -2.38 -22.56 -2.20
C ALA A 110 -1.77 -22.83 -3.59
N ALA A 111 -1.31 -24.06 -3.83
CA ALA A 111 -0.75 -24.47 -5.13
C ALA A 111 -1.81 -24.55 -6.25
N ALA A 112 -3.05 -24.95 -5.92
CA ALA A 112 -4.15 -25.03 -6.88
C ALA A 112 -4.77 -23.66 -7.23
N TYR A 113 -4.47 -22.63 -6.44
CA TYR A 113 -5.08 -21.32 -6.62
C TYR A 113 -4.60 -20.59 -7.88
N THR A 114 -5.56 -20.19 -8.72
CA THR A 114 -5.33 -19.29 -9.85
C THR A 114 -5.56 -17.84 -9.42
N PRO A 115 -4.58 -16.94 -9.55
CA PRO A 115 -4.74 -15.53 -9.18
C PRO A 115 -5.86 -14.86 -9.98
N LEU A 116 -6.60 -13.97 -9.33
CA LEU A 116 -7.60 -13.14 -9.97
C LEU A 116 -6.90 -11.96 -10.67
N PRO A 117 -7.10 -11.76 -11.98
CA PRO A 117 -6.41 -10.70 -12.72
C PRO A 117 -6.58 -9.30 -12.12
N GLY A 118 -7.77 -8.98 -11.58
CA GLY A 118 -8.02 -7.69 -10.94
C GLY A 118 -7.23 -7.47 -9.64
N CYS A 119 -6.92 -8.55 -8.91
CA CYS A 119 -6.06 -8.50 -7.73
C CYS A 119 -4.58 -8.35 -8.07
N GLN A 120 -4.18 -8.77 -9.28
CA GLN A 120 -2.81 -8.70 -9.75
C GLN A 120 -2.46 -7.35 -10.41
N ALA A 121 -3.45 -6.49 -10.68
CA ALA A 121 -3.24 -5.19 -11.32
C ALA A 121 -2.38 -4.24 -10.47
N TYR A 122 -2.62 -4.18 -9.16
CA TYR A 122 -1.85 -3.36 -8.23
C TYR A 122 -0.37 -3.77 -8.17
N PRO A 123 0.01 -5.03 -7.82
CA PRO A 123 1.42 -5.41 -7.76
C PRO A 123 2.10 -5.35 -9.14
N ALA A 124 1.37 -5.59 -10.23
CA ALA A 124 1.90 -5.38 -11.57
C ALA A 124 2.25 -3.90 -11.84
N TYR A 125 1.44 -2.97 -11.34
CA TYR A 125 1.71 -1.55 -11.47
C TYR A 125 2.85 -1.08 -10.55
N VAL A 126 2.94 -1.60 -9.32
CA VAL A 126 4.10 -1.34 -8.44
C VAL A 126 5.40 -1.81 -9.10
N ALA A 127 5.40 -2.99 -9.73
CA ALA A 127 6.53 -3.47 -10.53
C ALA A 127 6.81 -2.57 -11.75
N TRP A 128 5.77 -2.03 -12.39
CA TRP A 128 5.94 -1.07 -13.48
C TRP A 128 6.59 0.23 -12.99
N LEU A 129 6.16 0.78 -11.85
CA LEU A 129 6.80 1.94 -11.22
C LEU A 129 8.27 1.65 -10.93
N ALA A 130 8.56 0.46 -10.39
CA ALA A 130 9.92 0.05 -10.09
C ALA A 130 10.82 0.03 -11.33
N LEU A 131 10.30 -0.36 -12.48
CA LEU A 131 11.06 -0.42 -13.72
C LEU A 131 11.14 0.94 -14.45
N ASN A 132 10.10 1.78 -14.37
CA ASN A 132 9.92 2.88 -15.32
C ASN A 132 9.83 4.27 -14.68
N ALA A 133 9.29 4.39 -13.46
CA ALA A 133 9.09 5.70 -12.84
C ALA A 133 10.42 6.32 -12.41
N ALA A 134 10.48 7.65 -12.33
CA ALA A 134 11.54 8.31 -11.58
C ALA A 134 11.39 7.97 -10.09
N PRO A 135 12.47 7.64 -9.36
CA PRO A 135 12.36 7.29 -7.94
C PRO A 135 11.67 8.36 -7.09
N ALA A 136 11.98 9.63 -7.32
CA ALA A 136 11.34 10.76 -6.64
C ALA A 136 9.81 10.76 -6.78
N ASP A 137 9.31 10.60 -8.02
CA ASP A 137 7.87 10.57 -8.30
C ASP A 137 7.21 9.36 -7.63
N ALA A 138 7.89 8.20 -7.66
CA ALA A 138 7.42 6.97 -7.05
C ALA A 138 7.34 7.06 -5.52
N VAL A 139 8.28 7.73 -4.85
CA VAL A 139 8.22 7.97 -3.40
C VAL A 139 6.91 8.68 -3.04
N LEU A 140 6.61 9.79 -3.72
CA LEU A 140 5.43 10.60 -3.42
C LEU A 140 4.13 9.84 -3.72
N ALA A 141 4.07 9.14 -4.85
CA ALA A 141 2.91 8.34 -5.23
C ALA A 141 2.61 7.20 -4.25
N VAL A 142 3.65 6.46 -3.83
CA VAL A 142 3.52 5.33 -2.91
C VAL A 142 3.18 5.81 -1.50
N ALA A 143 3.86 6.85 -1.00
CA ALA A 143 3.61 7.40 0.33
C ALA A 143 2.18 7.90 0.51
N ALA A 144 1.58 8.49 -0.54
CA ALA A 144 0.19 8.93 -0.49
C ALA A 144 -0.82 7.78 -0.36
N ASN A 145 -0.52 6.61 -0.96
CA ASN A 145 -1.44 5.46 -0.99
C ASN A 145 -1.50 4.70 0.36
N PHE A 146 -0.41 4.65 1.11
CA PHE A 146 -0.29 3.82 2.32
C PHE A 146 -1.30 4.16 3.44
N SER A 147 -1.74 5.42 3.51
CA SER A 147 -2.63 5.88 4.60
C SER A 147 -4.00 5.17 4.61
N ALA A 148 -4.54 4.81 3.45
CA ALA A 148 -5.84 4.15 3.34
C ALA A 148 -5.79 2.67 3.77
N TRP A 149 -4.73 1.97 3.36
CA TRP A 149 -4.51 0.56 3.65
C TRP A 149 -4.50 0.27 5.16
N GLY A 150 -3.81 1.10 5.96
CA GLY A 150 -3.76 0.92 7.41
C GLY A 150 -5.14 0.97 8.08
N GLY A 151 -6.01 1.87 7.63
CA GLY A 151 -7.40 1.96 8.12
C GLY A 151 -8.25 0.73 7.77
N TYR A 152 -8.06 0.17 6.57
CA TYR A 152 -8.71 -1.08 6.17
C TYR A 152 -8.22 -2.25 7.02
N CYS A 153 -6.92 -2.37 7.22
CA CYS A 153 -6.31 -3.40 8.05
C CYS A 153 -6.81 -3.36 9.49
N ALA A 154 -6.90 -2.18 10.11
CA ALA A 154 -7.45 -2.01 11.45
C ALA A 154 -8.91 -2.52 11.53
N THR A 155 -9.72 -2.18 10.53
CA THR A 155 -11.13 -2.60 10.44
C THR A 155 -11.24 -4.11 10.27
N ILE A 156 -10.45 -4.71 9.36
CA ILE A 156 -10.42 -6.15 9.10
C ILE A 156 -10.00 -6.89 10.37
N ALA A 157 -8.91 -6.50 11.02
CA ALA A 157 -8.38 -7.17 12.20
C ALA A 157 -9.39 -7.19 13.36
N GLY A 158 -10.11 -6.09 13.59
CA GLY A 158 -11.18 -6.04 14.59
C GLY A 158 -12.35 -6.96 14.26
N ALA A 159 -12.73 -7.02 12.98
CA ALA A 159 -13.83 -7.83 12.50
C ALA A 159 -13.51 -9.33 12.50
N LEU A 160 -12.29 -9.73 12.14
CA LEU A 160 -11.83 -11.12 12.17
C LEU A 160 -11.96 -11.73 13.57
N ARG A 161 -11.55 -10.99 14.60
CA ARG A 161 -11.74 -11.38 16.01
C ARG A 161 -13.21 -11.47 16.39
N THR A 162 -13.98 -10.42 16.07
CA THR A 162 -15.35 -10.25 16.56
C THR A 162 -16.35 -11.21 15.90
N HIS A 163 -16.23 -11.42 14.58
CA HIS A 163 -17.24 -12.11 13.78
C HIS A 163 -16.77 -13.46 13.23
N TYR A 164 -15.46 -13.65 13.06
CA TYR A 164 -14.91 -14.86 12.45
C TYR A 164 -14.19 -15.78 13.44
N GLY A 165 -14.00 -15.34 14.68
CA GLY A 165 -13.38 -16.12 15.75
C GLY A 165 -11.89 -16.37 15.54
N PHE A 166 -11.21 -15.47 14.82
CA PHE A 166 -9.77 -15.56 14.58
C PHE A 166 -9.02 -15.07 15.84
N ASP A 167 -7.91 -15.72 16.15
CA ASP A 167 -7.04 -15.32 17.26
C ASP A 167 -6.08 -14.18 16.86
N ASP A 168 -5.28 -13.73 17.83
CA ASP A 168 -4.31 -12.65 17.61
C ASP A 168 -3.22 -13.02 16.61
N GLU A 169 -2.82 -14.29 16.54
CA GLU A 169 -1.81 -14.75 15.60
C GLU A 169 -2.33 -14.65 14.15
N ALA A 170 -3.57 -15.08 13.91
CA ALA A 170 -4.24 -14.96 12.62
C ALA A 170 -4.53 -13.50 12.22
N CYS A 171 -4.64 -12.58 13.19
CA CYS A 171 -4.86 -11.15 12.92
C CYS A 171 -3.55 -10.36 12.75
N ALA A 172 -2.39 -10.92 13.14
CA ALA A 172 -1.11 -10.21 13.23
C ALA A 172 -0.63 -9.59 11.90
N PHE A 173 -1.03 -10.16 10.76
CA PHE A 173 -0.77 -9.59 9.44
C PHE A 173 -1.47 -8.24 9.25
N PHE A 174 -2.75 -8.13 9.61
CA PHE A 174 -3.49 -6.89 9.50
C PHE A 174 -3.10 -5.91 10.61
N ASP A 175 -2.90 -6.39 11.84
CA ASP A 175 -2.44 -5.53 12.94
C ASP A 175 -1.12 -4.83 12.59
N PHE A 176 -0.20 -5.53 11.90
CA PHE A 176 1.06 -4.94 11.44
C PHE A 176 0.87 -3.67 10.61
N PHE A 177 -0.06 -3.71 9.65
CA PHE A 177 -0.33 -2.56 8.79
C PHE A 177 -1.26 -1.53 9.43
N ALA A 178 -2.03 -1.93 10.45
CA ALA A 178 -2.90 -1.04 11.20
C ALA A 178 -2.14 -0.13 12.18
N GLU A 179 -0.96 -0.55 12.62
CA GLU A 179 -0.10 0.23 13.51
C GLU A 179 0.50 1.45 12.79
N PRO A 180 0.56 2.63 13.44
CA PRO A 180 1.27 3.78 12.90
C PRO A 180 2.74 3.45 12.65
N ALA A 181 3.28 3.89 11.51
CA ALA A 181 4.67 3.68 11.13
C ALA A 181 5.44 5.03 11.09
N PRO A 182 5.65 5.71 12.23
CA PRO A 182 6.22 7.06 12.25
C PRO A 182 7.63 7.12 11.67
N ASP A 183 8.37 6.00 11.69
CA ASP A 183 9.71 5.92 11.09
C ASP A 183 9.63 5.92 9.57
N LEU A 184 8.64 5.22 9.00
CA LEU A 184 8.35 5.20 7.56
C LEU A 184 7.84 6.58 7.09
N ASP A 185 6.98 7.22 7.88
CA ASP A 185 6.49 8.57 7.58
C ASP A 185 7.65 9.58 7.51
N ARG A 186 8.62 9.46 8.43
CA ARG A 186 9.82 10.31 8.45
C ARG A 186 10.74 10.04 7.26
N THR A 187 10.92 8.79 6.83
CA THR A 187 11.74 8.50 5.64
C THR A 187 11.05 8.99 4.37
N ALA A 188 9.73 8.89 4.27
CA ALA A 188 8.95 9.46 3.17
C ALA A 188 9.11 11.00 3.11
N GLU A 189 8.93 11.70 4.23
CA GLU A 189 9.08 13.16 4.31
C GLU A 189 10.48 13.60 3.86
N ARG A 190 11.53 12.92 4.35
CA ARG A 190 12.93 13.22 3.97
C ARG A 190 13.18 12.96 2.49
N ALA A 191 12.69 11.86 1.94
CA ALA A 191 12.86 11.51 0.53
C ALA A 191 12.17 12.52 -0.40
N VAL A 192 10.94 12.93 -0.06
CA VAL A 192 10.22 13.97 -0.81
C VAL A 192 10.94 15.32 -0.69
N GLN A 193 11.41 15.70 0.50
CA GLN A 193 12.14 16.96 0.68
C GLN A 193 13.43 16.99 -0.14
N ALA A 194 14.21 15.90 -0.11
CA ALA A 194 15.44 15.80 -0.91
C ALA A 194 15.17 15.87 -2.41
N ALA A 195 14.05 15.32 -2.89
CA ALA A 195 13.66 15.40 -4.28
C ALA A 195 13.21 16.82 -4.69
N LEU A 196 12.48 17.52 -3.80
CA LEU A 196 12.12 18.93 -3.99
C LEU A 196 13.36 19.83 -4.04
N ASP A 197 14.26 19.70 -3.07
CA ASP A 197 15.49 20.50 -2.98
C ASP A 197 16.40 20.29 -4.20
N ALA A 198 16.39 19.08 -4.76
CA ALA A 198 17.16 18.74 -5.96
C ALA A 198 16.45 19.04 -7.28
N GLY A 199 15.18 19.50 -7.26
CA GLY A 199 14.39 19.74 -8.46
C GLY A 199 14.12 18.48 -9.31
N ARG A 200 14.07 17.30 -8.67
CA ARG A 200 13.91 16.00 -9.34
C ARG A 200 12.47 15.47 -9.35
N LEU A 201 11.59 16.12 -8.62
CA LEU A 201 10.21 15.70 -8.45
C LEU A 201 9.29 16.33 -9.51
N ASP A 202 8.63 15.50 -10.31
CA ASP A 202 7.50 15.90 -11.14
C ASP A 202 6.19 15.59 -10.40
N GLU A 203 5.63 16.60 -9.73
CA GLU A 203 4.43 16.38 -8.93
C GLU A 203 3.19 16.01 -9.77
N SER A 204 3.16 16.33 -11.07
CA SER A 204 2.04 15.95 -11.94
C SER A 204 2.10 14.45 -12.21
N ARG A 205 3.29 13.95 -12.56
CA ARG A 205 3.50 12.50 -12.77
C ARG A 205 3.29 11.71 -11.49
N ALA A 206 3.77 12.20 -10.35
CA ALA A 206 3.52 11.58 -9.06
C ALA A 206 2.01 11.46 -8.75
N ARG A 207 1.21 12.48 -9.08
CA ARG A 207 -0.26 12.41 -8.95
C ARG A 207 -0.88 11.38 -9.89
N ASP A 208 -0.44 11.32 -11.15
CA ASP A 208 -0.92 10.30 -12.10
C ASP A 208 -0.62 8.87 -11.60
N HIS A 209 0.59 8.65 -11.06
CA HIS A 209 0.98 7.38 -10.45
C HIS A 209 0.13 7.04 -9.23
N GLY A 210 -0.07 8.00 -8.33
CA GLY A 210 -0.90 7.82 -7.13
C GLY A 210 -2.36 7.51 -7.47
N HIS A 211 -2.93 8.19 -8.47
CA HIS A 211 -4.29 7.91 -8.96
C HIS A 211 -4.43 6.47 -9.49
N LEU A 212 -3.43 5.98 -10.23
CA LEU A 212 -3.42 4.61 -10.74
C LEU A 212 -3.29 3.58 -9.62
N LEU A 213 -2.41 3.81 -8.63
CA LEU A 213 -2.30 2.96 -7.44
C LEU A 213 -3.65 2.83 -6.72
N GLN A 214 -4.29 3.97 -6.44
CA GLN A 214 -5.59 4.01 -5.77
C GLN A 214 -6.66 3.26 -6.59
N SER A 215 -6.70 3.49 -7.91
CA SER A 215 -7.66 2.85 -8.81
C SER A 215 -7.48 1.33 -8.86
N TYR A 216 -6.24 0.85 -8.84
CA TYR A 216 -5.93 -0.58 -8.82
C TYR A 216 -6.19 -1.21 -7.45
N GLU A 217 -5.99 -0.49 -6.36
CA GLU A 217 -6.43 -0.94 -5.03
C GLU A 217 -7.96 -1.07 -4.97
N ALA A 218 -8.71 -0.09 -5.50
CA ALA A 218 -10.16 -0.19 -5.60
C ALA A 218 -10.62 -1.34 -6.52
N LEU A 219 -9.84 -1.69 -7.55
CA LEU A 219 -10.10 -2.86 -8.38
C LEU A 219 -9.87 -4.16 -7.60
N PHE A 220 -8.78 -4.25 -6.84
CA PHE A 220 -8.46 -5.39 -5.96
C PHE A 220 -9.64 -5.71 -5.04
N TRP A 221 -10.16 -4.72 -4.33
CA TRP A 221 -11.29 -4.91 -3.41
C TRP A 221 -12.59 -5.33 -4.11
N ARG A 222 -12.88 -4.76 -5.29
CA ARG A 222 -14.05 -5.13 -6.11
C ARG A 222 -13.94 -6.55 -6.69
N THR A 223 -12.74 -6.96 -7.06
CA THR A 223 -12.47 -8.32 -7.57
C THR A 223 -12.66 -9.37 -6.47
N LEU A 224 -12.21 -9.10 -5.24
CA LEU A 224 -12.41 -10.01 -4.11
C LEU A 224 -13.87 -10.11 -3.65
N GLU A 225 -14.68 -9.04 -3.78
CA GLU A 225 -16.10 -9.09 -3.42
C GLU A 225 -16.90 -10.09 -4.29
N ARG A 226 -16.43 -10.35 -5.51
CA ARG A 226 -17.09 -11.24 -6.48
C ARG A 226 -16.10 -12.30 -7.00
N PRO A 227 -15.63 -13.24 -6.16
CA PRO A 227 -14.86 -14.37 -6.67
C PRO A 227 -15.77 -15.14 -7.63
N ALA A 228 -15.30 -15.31 -8.88
CA ALA A 228 -16.04 -15.99 -9.93
C ALA A 228 -16.29 -17.47 -9.62
#